data_AF-A0A973BQL9-F1
#
_entry.id   AF-A0A973BQL9-F1
#
_cell.length_a   1.000
_cell.length_b   1.000
_cell.length_c   1.000
_cell.angle_alpha   90.00
_cell.angle_beta   90.00
_cell.angle_gamma   90.00
#
_symmetry.space_group_name_H-M   'P 1'
#
loop_
_entity.id
_entity.type
_entity.pdbx_description
1 polymer ?
#
loop_
_entity_poly.entity_id
_entity_poly.type
_entity_poly.pdbx_seq_one_letter_code
_entity_poly.pdbx_strand_id
1 'polypeptide(L)'
;VLLLVGILKQIGVLNGFTELYQYLPAMVVNYLVGFMSSVIDNVPLTAALLKSGVDMKVTEWLMLTYATGVGGSILVIGSAAGIIAMSKINELNFISYLRNAFYLIIAYTVGYIGVYFAANWALA
;
A
#
# COMPACT_ATOMS: atom_id res chain seq x y z
N VAL A 1 -9.61 -11.65 -9.05
CA VAL A 1 -8.21 -11.14 -9.09
C VAL A 1 -7.62 -11.10 -10.49
N LEU A 2 -7.48 -12.23 -11.20
CA LEU A 2 -6.83 -12.26 -12.53
C LEU A 2 -7.51 -11.38 -13.61
N LEU A 3 -8.85 -11.34 -13.64
CA LEU A 3 -9.61 -10.47 -14.54
C LEU A 3 -9.36 -8.98 -14.26
N LEU A 4 -9.27 -8.62 -12.98
CA LEU A 4 -8.99 -7.25 -12.52
C LEU A 4 -7.58 -6.81 -12.96
N VAL A 5 -6.59 -7.68 -12.78
CA VAL A 5 -5.22 -7.43 -13.26
C VAL A 5 -5.16 -7.33 -14.78
N GLY A 6 -5.98 -8.12 -15.49
CA GLY A 6 -6.14 -8.01 -16.95
C GLY A 6 -6.70 -6.66 -17.38
N ILE A 7 -7.71 -6.14 -16.69
CA ILE A 7 -8.26 -4.80 -16.94
C ILE A 7 -7.21 -3.73 -16.66
N LEU A 8 -6.52 -3.79 -15.51
CA LEU A 8 -5.45 -2.85 -15.16
C LEU A 8 -4.35 -2.80 -16.23
N LYS A 9 -4.02 -3.95 -16.83
CA LYS A 9 -3.08 -4.03 -17.95
C LYS A 9 -3.63 -3.33 -19.19
N GLN A 10 -4.89 -3.58 -19.53
CA GLN A 10 -5.54 -3.02 -20.71
C GLN A 10 -5.70 -1.49 -20.63
N ILE A 11 -5.93 -0.95 -19.44
CA ILE A 11 -6.03 0.51 -19.22
C ILE A 11 -4.68 1.20 -18.99
N GLY A 12 -3.56 0.46 -19.10
CA GLY A 12 -2.21 1.03 -19.03
C GLY A 12 -1.66 1.27 -17.63
N VAL A 13 -2.38 0.92 -16.56
CA VAL A 13 -1.94 1.15 -15.17
C VAL A 13 -0.64 0.39 -14.85
N LEU A 14 -0.45 -0.81 -15.40
CA LEU A 14 0.79 -1.59 -15.18
C LEU A 14 2.01 -0.87 -15.75
N ASN A 15 1.89 -0.25 -16.93
CA ASN A 15 2.98 0.52 -17.54
C ASN A 15 3.32 1.75 -16.70
N GLY A 16 2.30 2.41 -16.14
CA GLY A 16 2.48 3.54 -15.24
C GLY A 16 3.28 3.18 -13.98
N PHE A 17 3.08 1.97 -13.42
CA PHE A 17 3.95 1.49 -12.35
C PHE A 17 5.39 1.32 -12.84
N THR A 18 5.62 0.61 -13.95
CA THR A 18 6.96 0.40 -14.49
C THR A 18 7.71 1.73 -14.70
N GLU A 19 7.04 2.74 -15.26
CA GLU A 19 7.62 4.09 -15.40
C GLU A 19 7.93 4.74 -14.05
N LEU A 20 7.01 4.67 -13.08
CA LEU A 20 7.25 5.22 -11.74
C LEU A 20 8.49 4.63 -11.07
N TYR A 21 8.68 3.31 -11.16
CA TYR A 21 9.86 2.64 -10.61
C TYR A 21 11.16 2.89 -11.40
N GLN A 22 11.06 3.36 -12.66
CA GLN A 22 12.23 3.79 -13.43
C GLN A 22 12.69 5.21 -13.06
N TYR A 23 11.75 6.11 -12.78
CA TYR A 23 12.05 7.53 -12.50
C TYR A 23 12.22 7.85 -11.02
N LEU A 24 11.65 7.05 -10.12
CA LEU A 24 11.71 7.27 -8.68
C LEU A 24 12.32 6.06 -7.96
N PRO A 25 12.99 6.27 -6.81
CA PRO A 25 13.46 5.17 -5.99
C PRO A 25 12.31 4.27 -5.56
N ALA A 26 12.49 2.95 -5.62
CA ALA A 26 11.47 1.97 -5.22
C ALA A 26 10.93 2.23 -3.81
N MET A 27 11.78 2.71 -2.89
CA MET A 27 11.36 3.15 -1.55
C MET A 27 10.27 4.24 -1.58
N VAL A 28 10.38 5.22 -2.48
CA VAL A 28 9.40 6.30 -2.57
C VAL A 28 8.12 5.78 -3.22
N VAL A 29 8.26 5.02 -4.31
CA VAL A 29 7.10 4.46 -5.02
C VAL A 29 6.31 3.51 -4.12
N ASN A 30 6.98 2.60 -3.41
CA ASN A 30 6.36 1.67 -2.46
C ASN A 30 5.60 2.41 -1.36
N TYR A 31 6.15 3.50 -0.82
CA TYR A 31 5.46 4.33 0.19
C TYR A 31 4.17 4.91 -0.39
N LEU A 32 4.22 5.50 -1.59
CA LEU A 32 3.05 6.06 -2.27
C LEU A 32 2.01 4.99 -2.62
N VAL A 33 2.45 3.81 -3.05
CA VAL A 33 1.58 2.65 -3.31
C VAL A 33 0.83 2.25 -2.04
N GLY A 34 1.46 2.33 -0.86
CA GLY A 34 0.77 2.09 0.40
C GLY A 34 -0.37 3.07 0.68
N PHE A 35 -0.17 4.36 0.38
CA PHE A 35 -1.28 5.33 0.43
C PHE A 35 -2.38 4.99 -0.57
N MET A 36 -2.02 4.61 -1.79
CA MET A 36 -3.01 4.18 -2.79
C MET A 36 -3.77 2.92 -2.35
N SER A 37 -3.13 2.05 -1.57
CA SER A 37 -3.76 0.88 -0.98
C SER A 37 -4.86 1.21 0.04
N SER A 38 -4.96 2.46 0.51
CA SER A 38 -6.08 2.90 1.36
C SER A 38 -7.38 3.14 0.58
N VAL A 39 -7.30 3.19 -0.76
CA VAL A 39 -8.44 3.40 -1.66
C VAL A 39 -8.63 2.18 -2.57
N ILE A 40 -7.52 1.62 -3.06
CA ILE A 40 -7.50 0.44 -3.91
C ILE A 40 -7.18 -0.76 -3.03
N ASP A 41 -7.92 -1.86 -3.22
CA ASP A 41 -7.66 -3.10 -2.49
C ASP A 41 -6.22 -3.60 -2.67
N ASN A 42 -5.64 -4.14 -1.61
CA ASN A 42 -4.23 -4.53 -1.57
C ASN A 42 -3.94 -5.75 -2.47
N VAL A 43 -4.93 -6.64 -2.66
CA VAL A 43 -4.78 -7.85 -3.48
C VAL A 43 -4.60 -7.52 -4.97
N PRO A 44 -5.47 -6.73 -5.63
CA PRO A 44 -5.23 -6.29 -7.00
C PRO A 44 -3.96 -5.46 -7.17
N LEU A 45 -3.64 -4.58 -6.21
CA LEU A 45 -2.48 -3.70 -6.28
C LEU A 45 -1.16 -4.49 -6.24
N THR A 46 -1.06 -5.45 -5.32
CA THR A 46 0.10 -6.34 -5.22
C THR A 46 0.21 -7.22 -6.45
N ALA A 47 -0.91 -7.77 -6.95
CA ALA A 47 -0.92 -8.58 -8.16
C ALA A 47 -0.54 -7.79 -9.43
N ALA A 48 -0.89 -6.51 -9.51
CA ALA A 48 -0.48 -5.63 -10.60
C ALA A 48 1.04 -5.38 -10.57
N LEU A 49 1.61 -5.09 -9.41
CA LEU A 49 3.06 -4.89 -9.26
C LEU A 49 3.86 -6.16 -9.59
N LEU A 50 3.41 -7.32 -9.12
CA LEU A 50 4.03 -8.61 -9.48
C LEU A 50 4.01 -8.89 -10.99
N LYS A 51 3.03 -8.36 -11.74
CA LYS A 51 2.92 -8.52 -13.19
C LYS A 51 3.47 -7.36 -14.01
N SER A 52 3.94 -6.29 -13.36
CA SER A 52 4.48 -5.09 -14.03
C SER A 52 5.90 -5.29 -14.57
N GLY A 53 6.59 -6.36 -14.14
CA GLY A 53 7.98 -6.63 -14.54
C GLY A 53 8.99 -5.69 -13.89
N VAL A 54 8.60 -4.97 -12.84
CA VAL A 54 9.50 -4.14 -12.04
C VAL A 54 10.51 -5.03 -11.32
N ASP A 55 11.79 -4.74 -11.51
CA ASP A 55 12.88 -5.36 -10.77
C ASP A 55 13.14 -4.59 -9.47
N MET A 56 13.04 -5.30 -8.35
CA MET A 56 13.19 -4.75 -6.99
C MET A 56 14.02 -5.70 -6.16
N LYS A 57 14.87 -5.14 -5.31
CA LYS A 57 15.62 -5.90 -4.30
C LYS A 57 14.66 -6.53 -3.30
N VAL A 58 15.09 -7.60 -2.64
CA VAL A 58 14.31 -8.27 -1.59
C VAL A 58 13.89 -7.30 -0.49
N THR A 59 14.77 -6.38 -0.09
CA THR A 59 14.46 -5.31 0.88
C THR A 59 13.31 -4.42 0.42
N GLU A 60 13.28 -4.06 -0.86
CA GLU A 60 12.23 -3.22 -1.45
C GLU A 60 10.89 -3.98 -1.53
N TRP A 61 10.92 -5.28 -1.83
CA TRP A 61 9.72 -6.14 -1.75
C TRP A 61 9.16 -6.24 -0.33
N LEU A 62 10.01 -6.32 0.68
CA LEU A 62 9.57 -6.31 2.09
C LEU A 62 8.93 -4.97 2.46
N MET A 63 9.51 -3.86 2.00
CA MET A 63 8.92 -2.54 2.19
C MET A 63 7.56 -2.40 1.47
N LEU A 64 7.44 -2.90 0.24
CA LEU A 64 6.17 -2.95 -0.47
C LEU A 64 5.12 -3.78 0.27
N THR A 65 5.52 -4.92 0.83
CA THR A 65 4.63 -5.81 1.59
C THR A 65 4.05 -5.10 2.81
N TYR A 66 4.87 -4.34 3.54
CA TYR A 66 4.37 -3.48 4.61
C TYR A 66 3.44 -2.39 4.05
N ALA A 67 3.83 -1.74 2.95
CA ALA A 67 3.07 -0.64 2.39
C ALA A 67 1.65 -1.05 1.98
N THR A 68 1.50 -2.16 1.24
CA THR A 68 0.19 -2.68 0.82
C THR A 68 -0.56 -3.38 1.96
N GLY A 69 0.15 -3.95 2.93
CA GLY A 69 -0.47 -4.57 4.10
C GLY A 69 -1.07 -3.56 5.09
N VAL A 70 -0.33 -2.51 5.41
CA VAL A 70 -0.71 -1.52 6.45
C VAL A 70 -1.39 -0.30 5.86
N GLY A 71 -1.05 0.09 4.62
CA GLY A 71 -1.58 1.29 3.97
C GLY A 71 -3.10 1.35 3.88
N GLY A 72 -3.76 0.18 3.73
CA GLY A 72 -5.22 0.03 3.82
C GLY A 72 -5.86 0.61 5.10
N SER A 73 -5.09 0.73 6.18
CA SER A 73 -5.56 1.25 7.46
C SER A 73 -5.44 2.77 7.60
N ILE A 74 -4.90 3.49 6.60
CA ILE A 74 -4.83 4.96 6.66
C ILE A 74 -6.23 5.58 6.53
N LEU A 75 -7.10 4.94 5.76
CA LEU A 75 -8.51 5.27 5.64
C LEU A 75 -9.35 4.12 6.17
N VAL A 76 -10.42 4.42 6.90
CA VAL A 76 -11.30 3.39 7.46
C VAL A 76 -12.01 2.52 6.43
N ILE A 77 -12.16 3.03 5.19
CA ILE A 77 -12.73 2.28 4.06
C ILE A 77 -11.70 1.40 3.34
N GLY A 78 -10.41 1.59 3.60
CA GLY A 78 -9.33 0.90 2.89
C GLY A 78 -9.11 -0.55 3.33
N SER A 79 -9.87 -1.04 4.32
CA SER A 79 -9.82 -2.43 4.76
C SER A 79 -11.19 -2.94 5.17
N ALA A 80 -11.41 -4.24 4.98
CA ALA A 80 -12.62 -4.91 5.46
C ALA A 80 -12.79 -4.77 6.98
N ALA A 81 -11.69 -4.81 7.74
CA ALA A 81 -11.71 -4.60 9.18
C ALA A 81 -12.23 -3.20 9.55
N GLY A 82 -11.81 -2.15 8.82
CA GLY A 82 -12.29 -0.79 9.04
C GLY A 82 -13.77 -0.62 8.72
N ILE A 83 -14.26 -1.22 7.62
CA ILE A 83 -15.70 -1.21 7.28
C ILE A 83 -16.53 -1.93 8.36
N ILE A 84 -16.06 -3.08 8.84
CA ILE A 84 -16.72 -3.82 9.92
C ILE A 84 -16.72 -3.01 11.22
N ALA A 85 -15.61 -2.33 11.54
CA ALA A 85 -15.51 -1.48 12.72
C ALA A 85 -16.53 -0.33 12.67
N MET A 86 -16.67 0.35 11.52
CA MET A 86 -17.71 1.38 11.34
C MET A 86 -19.13 0.83 11.47
N SER A 87 -19.36 -0.42 11.07
CA SER A 87 -20.67 -1.07 11.22
C SER A 87 -20.99 -1.47 12.67
N LYS A 88 -19.98 -1.63 13.54
CA LYS A 88 -20.15 -2.11 14.92
C LYS A 88 -20.05 -1.00 15.97
N ILE A 89 -19.34 0.07 15.67
CA ILE A 89 -19.06 1.17 16.60
C ILE A 89 -19.82 2.40 16.10
N ASN A 90 -20.88 2.80 16.81
CA ASN A 90 -21.80 3.85 16.36
C ASN A 90 -21.10 5.22 16.21
N GLU A 91 -20.06 5.49 17.00
CA GLU A 91 -19.30 6.74 16.96
C GLU A 91 -18.24 6.77 15.85
N LEU A 92 -18.00 5.62 15.20
CA LEU A 92 -16.98 5.46 14.18
C LEU A 92 -17.59 5.61 12.78
N ASN A 93 -17.44 6.81 12.22
CA ASN A 93 -17.72 7.08 10.82
C ASN A 93 -16.46 7.55 10.08
N PHE A 94 -16.56 7.70 8.76
CA PHE A 94 -15.44 8.11 7.92
C PHE A 94 -14.76 9.40 8.39
N ILE A 95 -15.55 10.42 8.72
CA ILE A 95 -15.03 11.73 9.16
C ILE A 95 -14.38 11.65 10.55
N SER A 96 -15.01 10.92 11.48
CA SER A 96 -14.50 10.66 12.83
C SER A 96 -13.14 9.96 12.78
N TYR A 97 -12.98 8.99 11.89
CA TYR A 97 -11.71 8.31 11.65
C TYR A 97 -10.68 9.22 10.97
N LEU A 98 -11.09 9.97 9.95
CA LEU A 98 -10.22 10.86 9.18
C LEU A 98 -9.61 11.97 10.05
N ARG A 99 -10.27 12.38 11.14
CA ARG A 99 -9.70 13.31 12.13
C ARG A 99 -8.38 12.81 12.72
N ASN A 100 -8.18 11.49 12.77
CA ASN A 100 -6.95 10.87 13.26
C ASN A 100 -5.95 10.53 12.13
N ALA A 101 -6.24 10.91 10.88
CA ALA A 101 -5.41 10.55 9.72
C ALA A 101 -3.95 10.98 9.90
N PHE A 102 -3.69 12.14 10.51
CA PHE A 102 -2.33 12.58 10.80
C PHE A 102 -1.55 11.58 11.67
N TYR A 103 -2.16 11.09 12.75
CA TYR A 103 -1.54 10.09 13.62
C TYR A 103 -1.34 8.75 12.90
N LEU A 104 -2.29 8.35 12.07
CA LEU A 104 -2.21 7.12 11.29
C LEU A 104 -1.10 7.20 10.23
N ILE A 105 -0.92 8.35 9.59
CA ILE A 105 0.17 8.59 8.64
C ILE A 105 1.53 8.54 9.34
N ILE A 106 1.64 9.12 10.54
CA ILE A 106 2.87 9.01 11.34
C ILE A 106 3.13 7.55 11.69
N ALA A 107 2.14 6.82 12.19
CA ALA A 107 2.29 5.41 12.55
C ALA A 107 2.71 4.55 11.33
N TYR A 108 2.09 4.78 10.18
CA TYR A 108 2.45 4.16 8.92
C TYR A 108 3.89 4.47 8.52
N THR A 109 4.30 5.72 8.61
CA THR A 109 5.65 6.16 8.23
C THR A 109 6.71 5.58 9.15
N VAL A 110 6.46 5.56 10.46
CA VAL A 110 7.36 4.97 11.45
C VAL A 110 7.53 3.48 11.20
N GLY A 111 6.44 2.74 10.95
CA GLY A 111 6.56 1.31 10.65
C GLY A 111 7.23 1.04 9.31
N TYR A 112 6.98 1.87 8.29
CA TYR A 112 7.65 1.76 6.98
C TYR A 112 9.17 1.93 7.09
N ILE A 113 9.61 2.95 7.84
CA ILE A 113 11.03 3.17 8.17
C ILE A 113 11.58 2.02 9.02
N GLY A 114 10.79 1.52 9.97
CA GLY A 114 11.15 0.35 10.77
C GLY A 114 11.44 -0.89 9.92
N VAL A 115 10.62 -1.14 8.89
CA VAL A 115 10.85 -2.24 7.94
C VAL A 115 12.10 -2.01 7.11
N TYR A 116 12.39 -0.78 6.68
CA TYR A 116 13.66 -0.48 6.01
C TYR A 116 14.86 -0.90 6.86
N PHE A 117 14.93 -0.47 8.11
CA PHE A 117 16.05 -0.82 8.98
C PHE A 117 16.07 -2.32 9.30
N ALA A 118 14.93 -2.93 9.61
CA ALA A 118 14.84 -4.35 9.92
C ALA A 118 15.23 -5.24 8.72
N ALA A 119 14.79 -4.89 7.51
CA ALA A 119 15.10 -5.63 6.29
C ALA A 119 16.58 -5.52 5.94
N ASN A 120 17.18 -4.34 6.04
CA ASN A 120 18.62 -4.18 5.81
C ASN A 120 19.45 -4.89 6.87
N TRP A 121 19.01 -4.91 8.13
CA TRP A 121 19.70 -5.64 9.20
C TRP A 121 19.61 -7.16 9.02
N ALA A 122 18.44 -7.68 8.63
CA ALA A 122 18.22 -9.12 8.47
C ALA A 122 18.85 -9.71 7.19
N LEU A 123 19.13 -8.88 6.19
CA LEU A 123 19.68 -9.29 4.88
C LEU A 123 21.13 -8.82 4.65
N ALA A 124 21.76 -8.22 5.66
CA ALA A 124 23.19 -7.91 5.69
C ALA A 124 24.02 -9.15 6.03
#